data_AF-A0A535G999-F1
#
_entry.id   AF-A0A535G999-F1
#
_cell.length_a   1.000
_cell.length_b   1.000
_cell.length_c   1.000
_cell.angle_alpha   90.00
_cell.angle_beta   90.00
_cell.angle_gamma   90.00
#
_symmetry.space_group_name_H-M   'P 1'
#
loop_
_entity.id
_entity.type
_entity.pdbx_description
1 polymer ?
#
loop_
_entity_poly.entity_id
_entity_poly.type
_entity_poly.pdbx_seq_one_letter_code
_entity_poly.pdbx_strand_id
1 'polypeptide(L)'
;MPEQRVIPMLAYEDAGRAAEWITKVFGFRETERFHDKSGTVTDVVLELEGATVMVGHPSEAYQGPRRHAQVCALARAWLETKWIVDGVAVFVNDVETHFATAKRSGAKVLTELEQDGNERKYRVEDLEGHRWMFVQRDLI
;
A
#
# COMPACT_ATOMS: atom_id res chain seq x y z
N MET A 1 -2.48 -12.85 18.00
CA MET A 1 -2.28 -11.39 17.95
C MET A 1 -3.61 -10.72 18.29
N PRO A 2 -3.64 -9.56 18.95
CA PRO A 2 -4.90 -8.83 19.12
C PRO A 2 -5.51 -8.53 17.74
N GLU A 3 -6.84 -8.60 17.65
CA GLU A 3 -7.60 -8.30 16.44
C GLU A 3 -7.31 -6.87 15.96
N GLN A 4 -7.15 -6.69 14.66
CA GLN A 4 -6.98 -5.36 14.07
C GLN A 4 -8.29 -4.58 14.16
N ARG A 5 -8.37 -3.62 15.09
CA ARG A 5 -9.58 -2.80 15.33
C ARG A 5 -9.64 -1.52 14.52
N VAL A 6 -8.55 -1.16 13.83
CA VAL A 6 -8.46 -0.03 12.91
C VAL A 6 -7.99 -0.55 11.57
N ILE A 7 -8.82 -0.43 10.54
CA ILE A 7 -8.50 -0.86 9.17
C ILE A 7 -8.20 0.40 8.36
N PRO A 8 -6.97 0.59 7.85
CA PRO A 8 -6.69 1.69 6.95
C PRO A 8 -7.47 1.49 5.65
N MET A 9 -8.05 2.59 5.18
CA MET A 9 -8.74 2.66 3.90
C MET A 9 -8.00 3.63 2.98
N LEU A 10 -7.55 3.16 1.83
CA LEU A 10 -6.84 3.96 0.83
C LEU A 10 -7.72 4.16 -0.40
N ALA A 11 -7.79 5.39 -0.88
CA ALA A 11 -8.54 5.73 -2.09
C ALA A 11 -7.66 5.52 -3.33
N TYR A 12 -8.25 5.02 -4.42
CA TYR A 12 -7.62 4.83 -5.71
C TYR A 12 -8.53 5.36 -6.82
N GLU A 13 -7.95 5.70 -7.98
CA GLU A 13 -8.70 6.03 -9.19
C GLU A 13 -9.42 4.81 -9.78
N ASP A 14 -8.91 3.61 -9.53
CA ASP A 14 -9.57 2.34 -9.85
C ASP A 14 -9.24 1.31 -8.76
N ALA A 15 -10.17 1.09 -7.84
CA ALA A 15 -9.99 0.17 -6.72
C ALA A 15 -9.76 -1.28 -7.17
N GLY A 16 -10.37 -1.72 -8.28
CA GLY A 16 -10.21 -3.07 -8.78
C GLY A 16 -8.81 -3.32 -9.32
N ARG A 17 -8.32 -2.39 -10.15
CA ARG A 17 -6.95 -2.39 -10.66
C ARG A 17 -5.92 -2.26 -9.55
N ALA A 18 -6.20 -1.43 -8.54
CA ALA A 18 -5.37 -1.30 -7.35
C ALA A 18 -5.24 -2.62 -6.60
N ALA A 19 -6.36 -3.28 -6.32
CA ALA A 19 -6.38 -4.57 -5.65
C ALA A 19 -5.59 -5.65 -6.40
N GLU A 20 -5.76 -5.74 -7.72
CA GLU A 20 -5.01 -6.69 -8.56
C GLU A 20 -3.50 -6.44 -8.49
N TRP A 21 -3.09 -5.17 -8.59
CA TRP A 21 -1.67 -4.81 -8.52
C TRP A 21 -1.09 -5.08 -7.13
N ILE A 22 -1.79 -4.68 -6.06
CA ILE A 22 -1.33 -4.89 -4.68
C ILE A 22 -1.22 -6.39 -4.37
N THR A 23 -2.20 -7.18 -4.81
CA THR A 23 -2.15 -8.64 -4.72
C THR A 23 -0.91 -9.20 -5.43
N LYS A 24 -0.67 -8.77 -6.67
CA LYS A 24 0.45 -9.27 -7.47
C LYS A 24 1.82 -8.85 -6.93
N VAL A 25 1.94 -7.60 -6.47
CA VAL A 25 3.25 -6.98 -6.19
C VAL A 25 3.62 -7.04 -4.71
N PHE A 26 2.65 -6.90 -3.82
CA PHE A 26 2.83 -6.97 -2.36
C PHE A 26 2.30 -8.27 -1.76
N GLY A 27 1.78 -9.20 -2.56
CA GLY A 27 1.41 -10.53 -2.09
C GLY A 27 0.17 -10.59 -1.19
N PHE A 28 -0.59 -9.49 -1.10
CA PHE A 28 -1.91 -9.51 -0.46
C PHE A 28 -2.84 -10.49 -1.17
N ARG A 29 -3.87 -10.93 -0.44
CA ARG A 29 -4.97 -11.72 -0.99
C ARG A 29 -6.27 -10.94 -0.85
N GLU A 30 -7.05 -10.94 -1.93
CA GLU A 30 -8.42 -10.44 -1.89
C GLU A 30 -9.31 -11.36 -1.06
N THR A 31 -10.04 -10.76 -0.11
CA THR A 31 -11.02 -11.46 0.73
C THR A 31 -12.44 -11.10 0.38
N GLU A 32 -12.70 -9.86 -0.03
CA GLU A 32 -14.03 -9.37 -0.35
C GLU A 32 -13.96 -8.25 -1.39
N ARG A 33 -14.97 -8.17 -2.25
CA ARG A 33 -15.07 -7.19 -3.33
C ARG A 33 -16.49 -6.68 -3.44
N PHE A 34 -16.64 -5.36 -3.46
CA PHE A 34 -17.90 -4.66 -3.50
C PHE A 34 -18.08 -3.92 -4.81
N HIS A 35 -19.34 -3.85 -5.25
CA HIS A 35 -19.73 -3.15 -6.47
C HIS A 35 -20.92 -2.23 -6.18
N ASP A 36 -20.98 -1.10 -6.89
CA ASP A 36 -22.18 -0.29 -6.94
C ASP A 36 -23.23 -0.89 -7.88
N LYS A 37 -24.37 -0.20 -8.02
CA LYS A 37 -25.47 -0.63 -8.90
C LYS A 37 -25.12 -0.64 -10.39
N SER A 38 -24.05 0.06 -10.78
CA SER A 38 -23.55 0.11 -12.17
C SER A 38 -22.52 -0.98 -12.46
N GLY A 39 -22.08 -1.73 -11.44
CA GLY A 39 -21.04 -2.75 -11.54
C GLY A 39 -19.62 -2.22 -11.31
N THR A 40 -19.47 -0.94 -10.99
CA THR A 40 -18.17 -0.33 -10.66
C THR A 40 -17.68 -0.87 -9.33
N VAL A 41 -16.41 -1.28 -9.25
CA VAL A 41 -15.79 -1.73 -8.00
C VAL A 41 -15.67 -0.54 -7.06
N THR A 42 -16.37 -0.56 -5.93
CA THR A 42 -16.30 0.52 -4.94
C THR A 42 -15.21 0.27 -3.92
N ASP A 43 -15.07 -0.97 -3.46
CA ASP A 43 -14.16 -1.33 -2.38
C ASP A 43 -13.66 -2.77 -2.57
N VAL A 44 -12.42 -3.02 -2.17
CA VAL A 44 -11.85 -4.36 -2.07
C VAL A 44 -11.14 -4.49 -0.73
N VAL A 45 -11.44 -5.56 0.00
CA VAL A 45 -10.76 -5.91 1.24
C VAL A 45 -9.61 -6.84 0.92
N LEU A 46 -8.42 -6.48 1.39
CA LEU A 46 -7.17 -7.19 1.15
C LEU A 46 -6.56 -7.64 2.48
N GLU A 47 -6.00 -8.83 2.49
CA GLU A 47 -5.39 -9.45 3.66
C GLU A 47 -3.96 -9.93 3.38
N LEU A 48 -3.06 -9.73 4.33
CA LEU A 48 -1.70 -10.26 4.31
C LEU A 48 -1.26 -10.62 5.73
N GLU A 49 -1.07 -11.92 5.99
CA GLU A 49 -0.56 -12.46 7.25
C GLU A 49 -1.33 -12.00 8.50
N GLY A 50 -2.65 -11.84 8.37
CA GLY A 50 -3.56 -11.37 9.40
C GLY A 50 -3.73 -9.84 9.45
N ALA A 51 -2.95 -9.08 8.67
CA ALA A 51 -3.17 -7.66 8.47
C ALA A 51 -4.27 -7.42 7.43
N THR A 52 -5.17 -6.47 7.68
CA THR A 52 -6.25 -6.11 6.76
C THR A 52 -6.09 -4.66 6.29
N VAL A 53 -6.29 -4.42 5.00
CA VAL A 53 -6.38 -3.08 4.41
C VAL A 53 -7.59 -3.03 3.47
N MET A 54 -8.21 -1.87 3.33
CA MET A 54 -9.28 -1.67 2.36
C MET A 54 -8.83 -0.68 1.30
N VAL A 55 -9.12 -0.99 0.05
CA VAL A 55 -8.86 -0.09 -1.08
C VAL A 55 -10.20 0.30 -1.70
N GLY A 56 -10.41 1.58 -1.99
CA GLY A 56 -11.71 2.08 -2.42
C GLY A 56 -11.64 3.11 -3.54
N HIS A 57 -12.72 3.19 -4.32
CA HIS A 57 -12.94 4.17 -5.38
C HIS A 57 -13.97 5.19 -4.89
N PRO A 58 -13.54 6.33 -4.30
CA PRO A 58 -14.48 7.22 -3.64
C PRO A 58 -15.32 8.05 -4.64
N SER A 59 -14.76 8.39 -5.80
CA SER A 59 -15.45 9.10 -6.89
C SER A 59 -14.57 9.24 -8.13
N GLU A 60 -15.17 9.50 -9.29
CA GLU A 60 -14.47 9.86 -10.54
C GLU A 60 -13.61 11.13 -10.44
N ALA A 61 -13.83 11.97 -9.43
CA ALA A 61 -13.05 13.19 -9.22
C ALA A 61 -11.74 12.94 -8.46
N TYR A 62 -11.58 11.75 -7.87
CA TYR A 62 -10.38 11.40 -7.13
C TYR A 62 -9.17 11.30 -8.07
N GLN A 63 -8.00 11.65 -7.54
CA GLN A 63 -6.72 11.49 -8.23
C GLN A 63 -5.72 10.89 -7.25
N GLY A 64 -5.06 9.82 -7.68
CA GLY A 64 -4.01 9.18 -6.90
C GLY A 64 -2.82 10.13 -6.69
N PRO A 65 -2.00 9.92 -5.64
CA PRO A 65 -0.91 10.83 -5.27
C PRO A 65 0.04 11.17 -6.42
N ARG A 66 0.40 10.18 -7.25
CA ARG A 66 1.31 10.37 -8.39
C ARG A 66 0.72 11.27 -9.46
N ARG A 67 -0.57 11.09 -9.80
CA ARG A 67 -1.23 11.92 -10.80
C ARG A 67 -1.41 13.34 -10.26
N HIS A 68 -1.85 13.46 -9.01
CA HIS A 68 -2.01 14.77 -8.37
C HIS A 68 -0.69 15.58 -8.33
N ALA A 69 0.45 14.92 -8.06
CA ALA A 69 1.77 15.55 -8.08
C ALA A 69 2.20 16.12 -9.45
N GLN A 70 1.57 15.70 -10.55
CA GLN A 70 1.85 16.26 -11.88
C GLN A 70 1.29 17.67 -12.03
N VAL A 71 0.20 18.00 -11.33
CA VAL A 71 -0.51 19.27 -11.44
C VAL A 71 -0.41 20.15 -10.18
N CYS A 72 0.03 19.59 -9.05
CA CYS A 72 0.19 20.30 -7.79
C CYS A 72 1.66 20.34 -7.34
N ALA A 73 2.28 21.53 -7.37
CA ALA A 73 3.68 21.72 -7.00
C ALA A 73 3.95 21.39 -5.52
N LEU A 74 3.02 21.69 -4.62
CA LEU A 74 3.15 21.36 -3.19
C LEU A 74 3.10 19.85 -2.95
N ALA A 75 2.16 19.15 -3.59
CA ALA A 75 2.08 17.69 -3.50
C ALA A 75 3.36 17.03 -4.03
N ARG A 76 3.89 17.53 -5.16
CA ARG A 76 5.18 17.08 -5.69
C ARG A 76 6.30 17.25 -4.67
N ALA A 77 6.44 18.44 -4.09
CA ALA A 77 7.51 18.76 -3.14
C ALA A 77 7.46 17.85 -1.90
N TRP A 78 6.28 17.60 -1.33
CA TRP A 78 6.17 16.71 -0.17
C TRP A 78 6.42 15.23 -0.52
N LEU A 79 6.16 14.82 -1.77
CA LEU A 79 6.42 13.46 -2.27
C LEU A 79 7.87 13.23 -2.74
N GLU A 80 8.75 14.24 -2.72
CA GLU A 80 10.18 14.07 -3.01
C GLU A 80 10.93 13.30 -1.90
N THR A 81 10.34 13.23 -0.70
CA THR A 81 10.92 12.50 0.42
C THR A 81 10.81 10.97 0.25
N LYS A 82 11.75 10.25 0.88
CA LYS A 82 11.72 8.78 0.98
C LYS A 82 10.82 8.26 2.11
N TRP A 83 10.33 9.15 2.98
CA TRP A 83 9.53 8.82 4.16
C TRP A 83 8.04 8.63 3.83
N ILE A 84 7.30 8.03 4.77
CA ILE A 84 5.83 7.96 4.69
C ILE A 84 5.28 9.35 5.01
N VAL A 85 4.45 9.89 4.12
CA VAL A 85 3.73 11.15 4.32
C VAL A 85 2.30 10.83 4.77
N ASP A 86 1.58 10.13 3.91
CA ASP A 86 0.24 9.59 4.10
C ASP A 86 0.21 8.16 3.53
N GLY A 87 0.15 7.18 4.42
CA GLY A 87 0.38 5.80 4.02
C GLY A 87 0.14 4.81 5.14
N VAL A 88 0.53 3.57 4.89
CA VAL A 88 0.29 2.45 5.80
C VAL A 88 1.58 1.74 6.16
N ALA A 89 1.64 1.26 7.40
CA ALA A 89 2.68 0.36 7.88
C ALA A 89 2.08 -1.04 8.03
N VAL A 90 2.70 -2.03 7.40
CA VAL A 90 2.24 -3.42 7.38
C VAL A 90 3.33 -4.28 8.00
N PHE A 91 2.96 -5.06 9.01
CA PHE A 91 3.88 -6.03 9.60
C PHE A 91 3.83 -7.33 8.80
N VAL A 92 5.00 -7.86 8.48
CA VAL A 92 5.18 -9.12 7.75
C VAL A 92 6.19 -10.01 8.47
N ASN A 93 6.06 -11.31 8.26
CA ASN A 93 6.91 -12.32 8.89
C ASN A 93 8.32 -12.38 8.29
N ASP A 94 8.44 -12.15 6.98
CA ASP A 94 9.72 -12.12 6.24
C ASP A 94 9.78 -10.90 5.31
N VAL A 95 10.31 -9.79 5.85
CA VAL A 95 10.40 -8.53 5.11
C VAL A 95 11.46 -8.57 4.00
N GLU A 96 12.47 -9.45 4.10
CA GLU A 96 13.54 -9.56 3.11
C GLU A 96 13.02 -10.22 1.83
N THR A 97 12.31 -11.34 1.97
CA THR A 97 11.64 -12.00 0.84
C THR A 97 10.56 -11.10 0.23
N HIS A 98 9.80 -10.40 1.07
CA HIS A 98 8.78 -9.45 0.62
C HIS A 98 9.41 -8.29 -0.18
N PHE A 99 10.49 -7.69 0.33
CA PHE A 99 11.26 -6.64 -0.34
C PHE A 99 11.76 -7.09 -1.72
N ALA A 100 12.40 -8.26 -1.78
CA ALA A 100 12.94 -8.79 -3.03
C ALA A 100 11.82 -9.05 -4.07
N THR A 101 10.66 -9.52 -3.62
CA THR A 101 9.49 -9.77 -4.48
C THR A 101 8.89 -8.48 -5.02
N ALA A 102 8.69 -7.47 -4.18
CA ALA A 102 8.18 -6.17 -4.60
C ALA A 102 9.13 -5.50 -5.62
N LYS A 103 10.44 -5.53 -5.36
CA LYS A 103 11.46 -4.99 -6.27
C LYS A 103 11.48 -5.70 -7.62
N ARG A 104 11.45 -7.04 -7.64
CA ARG A 104 11.37 -7.83 -8.89
C ARG A 104 10.08 -7.59 -9.67
N SER A 105 8.99 -7.29 -8.98
CA SER A 105 7.68 -7.03 -9.60
C SER A 105 7.52 -5.60 -10.11
N GLY A 106 8.56 -4.76 -9.99
CA GLY A 106 8.60 -3.41 -10.55
C GLY A 106 8.05 -2.31 -9.64
N ALA A 107 7.86 -2.58 -8.34
CA ALA A 107 7.48 -1.54 -7.39
C ALA A 107 8.57 -0.46 -7.27
N LYS A 108 8.18 0.80 -7.11
CA LYS A 108 9.13 1.89 -6.90
C LYS A 108 9.57 1.90 -5.44
N VAL A 109 10.73 1.30 -5.17
CA VAL A 109 11.38 1.29 -3.87
C VAL A 109 11.85 2.69 -3.50
N LEU A 110 11.55 3.14 -2.27
CA LEU A 110 11.92 4.46 -1.74
C LEU A 110 13.11 4.39 -0.80
N THR A 111 13.23 3.29 -0.07
CA THR A 111 14.39 2.96 0.75
C THR A 111 14.77 1.51 0.49
N GLU A 112 16.07 1.22 0.46
CA GLU A 112 16.53 -0.17 0.59
C GLU A 112 16.10 -0.75 1.95
N LEU A 113 16.38 -2.03 2.18
CA LEU A 113 16.07 -2.67 3.45
C LEU A 113 16.91 -2.07 4.58
N GLU A 114 16.26 -1.48 5.57
CA GLU A 114 16.86 -0.82 6.73
C GLU A 114 16.70 -1.70 7.98
N GLN A 115 17.74 -1.77 8.82
CA GLN A 115 17.70 -2.39 10.16
C GLN A 115 17.76 -1.30 11.23
N ASP A 116 16.87 -1.35 12.20
CA ASP A 116 16.76 -0.40 13.31
C ASP A 116 16.35 -1.16 14.59
N GLY A 117 17.32 -1.39 15.49
CA GLY A 117 17.10 -2.24 16.67
C GLY A 117 16.64 -3.65 16.28
N ASN A 118 15.50 -4.08 16.78
CA ASN A 118 14.87 -5.37 16.46
C ASN A 118 13.87 -5.30 15.28
N GLU A 119 13.88 -4.20 14.52
CA GLU A 119 13.02 -4.03 13.35
C GLU A 119 13.81 -3.99 12.05
N ARG A 120 13.28 -4.66 11.04
CA ARG A 120 13.69 -4.51 9.64
C ARG A 120 12.55 -3.89 8.86
N LYS A 121 12.83 -2.91 8.01
CA LYS A 121 11.79 -2.19 7.27
C LYS A 121 12.26 -1.64 5.94
N TYR A 122 11.33 -1.47 5.02
CA TYR A 122 11.56 -0.70 3.80
C TYR A 122 10.30 0.05 3.39
N ARG A 123 10.47 1.06 2.53
CA ARG A 123 9.38 1.92 2.04
C ARG A 123 9.27 1.80 0.53
N VAL A 124 8.04 1.83 0.04
CA VAL A 124 7.72 1.60 -1.37
C VAL A 124 6.50 2.39 -1.80
N GLU A 125 6.48 2.80 -3.07
CA GLU A 125 5.31 3.36 -3.74
C GLU A 125 4.53 2.26 -4.48
N ASP A 126 3.20 2.32 -4.41
CA ASP A 126 2.33 1.48 -5.23
C ASP A 126 2.06 2.07 -6.63
N LEU A 127 1.11 1.48 -7.36
CA LEU A 127 0.78 1.87 -8.74
C LEU A 127 0.23 3.29 -8.89
N GLU A 128 -0.26 3.93 -7.84
CA GLU A 128 -0.79 5.31 -7.89
C GLU A 128 0.05 6.27 -7.03
N GLY A 129 1.07 5.77 -6.34
CA GLY A 129 2.03 6.57 -5.58
C GLY A 129 1.70 6.67 -4.10
N HIS A 130 0.77 5.86 -3.57
CA HIS A 130 0.61 5.74 -2.12
C HIS A 130 1.85 5.10 -1.52
N ARG A 131 2.14 5.48 -0.28
CA ARG A 131 3.35 5.08 0.42
C ARG A 131 3.05 3.94 1.38
N TRP A 132 3.82 2.87 1.23
CA TRP A 132 3.73 1.68 2.06
C TRP A 132 5.05 1.49 2.79
N MET A 133 4.97 1.09 4.06
CA MET A 133 6.11 0.62 4.83
C MET A 133 5.87 -0.83 5.25
N PHE A 134 6.73 -1.74 4.83
CA PHE A 134 6.69 -3.13 5.30
C PHE A 134 7.72 -3.31 6.39
N VAL A 135 7.32 -3.93 7.49
CA VAL A 135 8.11 -4.05 8.71
C VAL A 135 8.10 -5.50 9.18
N GLN A 136 9.26 -6.03 9.54
CA GLN A 136 9.37 -7.22 10.36
C GLN A 136 9.92 -6.80 11.73
N ARG A 137 9.31 -7.31 12.80
CA ARG A 137 9.81 -7.12 14.17
C ARG A 137 10.20 -8.47 14.72
N ASP A 138 11.49 -8.62 15.03
CA ASP A 138 12.00 -9.83 15.63
C ASP A 138 11.58 -9.89 17.11
N LEU A 139 11.13 -11.06 17.55
CA LEU A 139 10.79 -11.30 18.96
C LEU A 139 12.08 -11.20 19.80
N ILE A 140 11.97 -10.52 20.95
CA ILE A 140 13.03 -10.40 21.95
C ILE A 140 12.98 -11.61 22.88
#